data_AF-A0A925WI91-F1
#
_entry.id   AF-A0A925WI91-F1
#
_cell.length_a   1.000
_cell.length_b   1.000
_cell.length_c   1.000
_cell.angle_alpha   90.00
_cell.angle_beta   90.00
_cell.angle_gamma   90.00
#
_symmetry.space_group_name_H-M   'P 1'
#
loop_
_entity.id
_entity.type
_entity.pdbx_description
1 polymer ?
#
loop_
_entity_poly.entity_id
_entity_poly.type
_entity_poly.pdbx_seq_one_letter_code
_entity_poly.pdbx_strand_id
1 'polypeptide(L)'
;NIGTIPGDTYAVCAAIGGAGALRNTLVGSGRDGVPPTGVGNIDFRLRQRQSTTIRLPGYAGGATDTAAVVAFIQGNNNLGGTPTGLTSVSSPPGGGFTGGSPATCP
;
A
#
# COMPACT_ATOMS: atom_id res chain seq x y z
N ASN A 1 13.62 -0.74 5.36
CA ASN A 1 14.17 0.61 5.12
C ASN A 1 14.13 0.87 3.62
N ILE A 2 13.63 2.02 3.20
CA ILE A 2 13.57 2.42 1.78
C ILE A 2 14.66 3.48 1.55
N GLY A 3 15.44 3.35 0.48
CA GLY A 3 16.43 4.34 0.06
C GLY A 3 17.54 4.57 1.09
N THR A 4 18.43 3.59 1.29
CA THR A 4 19.50 3.66 2.30
C THR A 4 20.85 4.14 1.77
N ILE A 5 20.93 4.51 0.49
CA ILE A 5 22.17 4.98 -0.14
C ILE A 5 22.27 6.50 0.03
N PRO A 6 23.47 7.06 0.30
CA PRO A 6 23.65 8.52 0.32
C PRO A 6 23.11 9.17 -0.96
N GLY A 7 22.20 10.14 -0.80
CA GLY A 7 21.52 10.81 -1.91
C GLY A 7 20.08 10.34 -2.14
N ASP A 8 19.67 9.20 -1.57
CA ASP A 8 18.29 8.73 -1.64
C ASP A 8 17.34 9.64 -0.84
N THR A 9 16.11 9.80 -1.34
CA THR A 9 15.07 10.60 -0.68
C THR A 9 14.15 9.76 0.22
N TYR A 10 14.56 8.54 0.59
CA TYR A 10 13.77 7.59 1.39
C TYR A 10 12.37 7.30 0.81
N ALA A 11 12.24 7.31 -0.52
CA ALA A 11 10.98 7.13 -1.22
C ALA A 11 11.01 5.92 -2.17
N VAL A 12 9.88 5.23 -2.29
CA VAL A 12 9.65 4.17 -3.27
C VAL A 12 8.35 4.43 -4.01
N CYS A 13 8.30 4.09 -5.30
CA CYS A 13 7.04 3.99 -6.02
C CYS A 13 6.60 2.53 -6.09
N ALA A 14 5.32 2.27 -5.79
CA ALA A 14 4.74 0.93 -5.87
C ALA A 14 3.44 0.95 -6.67
N ALA A 15 3.46 0.32 -7.85
CA ALA A 15 2.26 0.00 -8.62
C ALA A 15 1.73 -1.36 -8.13
N ILE A 16 0.69 -1.35 -7.30
CA ILE A 16 0.12 -2.55 -6.68
C ILE A 16 -1.23 -2.84 -7.33
N GLY A 17 -1.22 -3.69 -8.37
CA GLY A 17 -2.37 -3.94 -9.21
C GLY A 17 -2.60 -2.83 -10.25
N GLY A 18 -3.79 -2.79 -10.85
CA GLY A 18 -4.13 -1.80 -11.86
C GLY A 18 -5.41 -2.15 -12.62
N ALA A 19 -5.62 -1.58 -13.81
CA ALA A 19 -6.76 -1.90 -14.66
C ALA A 19 -6.48 -3.12 -15.57
N GLY A 20 -7.54 -3.77 -16.04
CA GLY A 20 -7.42 -4.84 -17.04
C GLY A 20 -6.53 -6.00 -16.58
N ALA A 21 -5.52 -6.33 -17.38
CA ALA A 21 -4.55 -7.40 -17.11
C ALA A 21 -3.60 -7.11 -15.94
N LEU A 22 -3.57 -5.87 -15.42
CA LEU A 22 -2.76 -5.51 -14.26
C LEU A 22 -3.47 -5.83 -12.93
N ARG A 23 -4.74 -6.27 -12.94
CA ARG A 23 -5.45 -6.70 -11.72
C ARG A 23 -4.92 -8.03 -11.20
N ASN A 24 -4.74 -8.12 -9.89
CA ASN A 24 -4.36 -9.36 -9.22
C ASN A 24 -5.58 -10.05 -8.56
N THR A 25 -5.48 -11.36 -8.38
CA THR A 25 -6.38 -12.19 -7.57
C THR A 25 -5.75 -12.43 -6.20
N LEU A 26 -6.25 -11.77 -5.16
CA LEU A 26 -5.68 -11.84 -3.80
C LEU A 26 -6.62 -12.49 -2.78
N VAL A 27 -7.90 -12.71 -3.10
CA VAL A 27 -8.87 -13.22 -2.12
C VAL A 27 -8.45 -14.59 -1.61
N GLY A 28 -8.28 -14.71 -0.30
CA GLY A 28 -7.90 -15.95 0.36
C GLY A 28 -6.42 -16.34 0.17
N SER A 29 -5.58 -15.47 -0.40
CA SER A 29 -4.15 -15.74 -0.53
C SER A 29 -3.39 -15.59 0.78
N GLY A 30 -4.00 -14.92 1.77
CA GLY A 30 -3.38 -14.60 3.04
C GLY A 30 -3.70 -15.55 4.18
N ARG A 31 -2.70 -15.80 5.04
CA ARG A 31 -2.89 -16.39 6.38
C ARG A 31 -2.19 -15.58 7.46
N ASP A 32 -2.12 -14.26 7.25
CA ASP A 32 -1.51 -13.31 8.18
C ASP A 32 -2.55 -12.81 9.17
N GLY A 33 -2.85 -13.64 10.17
CA GLY A 33 -3.78 -13.33 11.27
C GLY A 33 -3.12 -13.12 12.64
N VAL A 34 -1.78 -13.20 12.72
CA VAL A 34 -1.01 -13.11 13.98
C VAL A 34 0.03 -12.00 13.91
N PRO A 35 0.09 -11.07 14.89
CA PRO A 35 -0.85 -10.92 16.01
C PRO A 35 -2.26 -10.54 15.51
N PRO A 36 -3.33 -10.81 16.29
CA PRO A 36 -4.70 -10.48 15.89
C PRO A 36 -4.85 -8.99 15.58
N THR A 37 -5.40 -8.68 14.41
CA THR A 37 -5.56 -7.32 13.90
C THR A 37 -7.01 -6.85 13.88
N GLY A 38 -7.96 -7.74 14.24
CA GLY A 38 -9.40 -7.49 14.17
C GLY A 38 -10.03 -7.72 12.79
N VAL A 39 -9.24 -7.93 11.74
CA VAL A 39 -9.72 -8.18 10.37
C VAL A 39 -9.54 -9.63 9.89
N GLY A 40 -9.11 -10.54 10.77
CA GLY A 40 -8.88 -11.95 10.43
C GLY A 40 -7.58 -12.17 9.66
N ASN A 41 -7.57 -13.16 8.76
CA ASN A 41 -6.43 -13.40 7.88
C ASN A 41 -6.36 -12.29 6.83
N ILE A 42 -5.18 -11.69 6.71
CA ILE A 42 -4.96 -10.57 5.80
C ILE A 42 -4.36 -11.08 4.49
N ASP A 43 -5.02 -10.79 3.37
CA ASP A 43 -4.57 -11.11 2.01
C ASP A 43 -3.40 -10.21 1.57
N PHE A 44 -3.40 -8.93 1.99
CA PHE A 44 -2.28 -8.03 1.76
C PHE A 44 -1.99 -7.10 2.93
N ARG A 45 -0.70 -6.85 3.19
CA ARG A 45 -0.24 -5.92 4.23
C ARG A 45 0.75 -4.91 3.65
N LEU A 46 0.46 -3.62 3.79
CA LEU A 46 1.36 -2.54 3.38
C LEU A 46 1.69 -1.62 4.56
N ARG A 47 2.98 -1.50 4.90
CA ARG A 47 3.44 -0.76 6.08
C ARG A 47 4.43 0.30 5.68
N GLN A 48 4.10 1.56 5.94
CA GLN A 48 5.08 2.64 5.95
C GLN A 48 5.73 2.71 7.33
N ARG A 49 7.06 2.83 7.37
CA ARG A 49 7.85 2.95 8.61
C ARG A 49 9.05 3.88 8.41
N GLN A 50 9.64 4.36 9.51
CA GLN A 50 10.95 5.02 9.54
C GLN A 50 11.02 6.28 8.64
N SER A 51 9.98 7.11 8.68
CA SER A 51 9.86 8.36 7.92
C SER A 51 10.07 8.22 6.40
N THR A 52 9.79 7.04 5.83
CA THR A 52 9.88 6.77 4.38
C THR A 52 8.60 7.19 3.64
N THR A 53 8.67 7.40 2.33
CA THR A 53 7.48 7.69 1.51
C THR A 53 7.18 6.54 0.56
N ILE A 54 5.93 6.08 0.54
CA ILE A 54 5.43 5.12 -0.45
C ILE A 54 4.51 5.87 -1.41
N ARG A 55 4.97 6.08 -2.64
CA ARG A 55 4.16 6.66 -3.72
C ARG A 55 3.33 5.57 -4.38
N LEU A 56 2.01 5.75 -4.37
CA LEU A 56 1.02 4.88 -4.97
C LEU A 56 0.37 5.63 -6.14
N PRO A 57 0.77 5.38 -7.40
CA PRO A 57 0.20 6.10 -8.54
C PRO A 57 -1.32 5.94 -8.62
N GLY A 58 -2.05 7.06 -8.72
CA GLY A 58 -3.53 7.07 -8.73
C GLY A 58 -4.19 7.07 -7.35
N TYR A 59 -3.44 6.92 -6.25
CA TYR A 59 -3.97 7.17 -4.91
C TYR A 59 -4.25 8.67 -4.72
N ALA A 60 -5.36 9.02 -4.06
CA ALA A 60 -5.76 10.42 -3.85
C ALA A 60 -6.02 10.76 -2.37
N GLY A 61 -5.83 9.80 -1.45
CA GLY A 61 -6.06 10.01 -0.02
C GLY A 61 -4.89 10.71 0.69
N GLY A 62 -5.10 10.99 1.98
CA GLY A 62 -4.09 11.64 2.82
C GLY A 62 -2.94 10.71 3.22
N ALA A 63 -1.78 11.27 3.55
CA ALA A 63 -0.57 10.47 3.75
C ALA A 63 -0.58 9.49 4.93
N THR A 64 -1.51 9.68 5.86
CA THR A 64 -1.73 8.81 7.02
C THR A 64 -3.08 8.11 6.97
N ASP A 65 -3.83 8.24 5.87
CA ASP A 65 -5.17 7.66 5.70
C ASP A 65 -5.06 6.19 5.27
N THR A 66 -4.82 5.34 6.26
CA THR A 66 -4.67 3.89 6.08
C THR A 66 -5.92 3.24 5.49
N ALA A 67 -7.11 3.70 5.87
CA ALA A 67 -8.37 3.19 5.34
C ALA A 67 -8.50 3.47 3.83
N ALA A 68 -8.18 4.70 3.39
CA ALA A 68 -8.16 5.04 1.97
C ALA A 68 -7.11 4.22 1.19
N VAL A 69 -5.95 3.93 1.78
CA VAL A 69 -4.94 3.06 1.15
C VAL A 69 -5.44 1.63 1.00
N VAL A 70 -6.13 1.07 2.00
CA VAL A 70 -6.75 -0.26 1.90
C VAL A 70 -7.76 -0.27 0.75
N ALA A 71 -8.68 0.70 0.71
CA ALA A 71 -9.69 0.79 -0.34
C ALA A 71 -9.07 0.93 -1.74
N PHE A 72 -8.00 1.73 -1.86
CA PHE A 72 -7.26 1.91 -3.11
C PHE A 72 -6.62 0.59 -3.60
N ILE A 73 -5.92 -0.13 -2.71
CA ILE A 73 -5.28 -1.41 -3.07
C ILE A 73 -6.35 -2.46 -3.39
N GLN A 74 -7.45 -2.52 -2.63
CA GLN A 74 -8.57 -3.43 -2.92
C GLN A 74 -9.14 -3.16 -4.32
N GLY A 75 -9.41 -1.90 -4.68
CA GLY A 75 -9.94 -1.53 -5.99
C GLY A 75 -9.03 -1.95 -7.15
N ASN A 76 -7.72 -1.90 -6.97
CA ASN A 76 -6.73 -2.30 -7.98
C ASN A 76 -6.48 -3.82 -8.05
N ASN A 77 -6.96 -4.58 -7.06
CA ASN A 77 -6.66 -6.02 -6.89
C ASN A 77 -7.93 -6.83 -6.57
N ASN A 78 -9.03 -6.48 -7.23
CA ASN A 78 -10.34 -7.07 -6.99
C ASN A 78 -10.72 -8.23 -7.95
N LEU A 79 -9.74 -8.82 -8.65
CA LEU A 79 -10.02 -9.97 -9.48
C LEU A 79 -10.39 -11.15 -8.56
N GLY A 80 -11.60 -11.70 -8.71
CA GLY A 80 -12.09 -12.75 -7.82
C GLY A 80 -12.69 -12.27 -6.49
N GLY A 81 -12.91 -10.96 -6.30
CA GLY A 81 -13.59 -10.39 -5.13
C GLY A 81 -12.73 -9.35 -4.38
N THR A 82 -13.21 -8.87 -3.24
CA THR A 82 -12.50 -7.88 -2.42
C THR A 82 -11.56 -8.58 -1.43
N PRO A 83 -10.22 -8.44 -1.56
CA PRO A 83 -9.29 -9.05 -0.62
C PRO A 83 -9.27 -8.34 0.74
N THR A 84 -8.95 -9.08 1.80
CA THR A 84 -8.77 -8.50 3.14
C THR A 84 -7.44 -7.77 3.23
N GLY A 85 -7.46 -6.50 3.62
CA GLY A 85 -6.27 -5.65 3.65
C GLY A 85 -5.95 -5.09 5.02
N LEU A 86 -4.66 -4.87 5.29
CA LEU A 86 -4.21 -4.04 6.41
C LEU A 86 -3.10 -3.09 5.99
N THR A 87 -3.27 -1.81 6.32
CA THR A 87 -2.23 -0.79 6.11
C THR A 87 -1.92 -0.10 7.43
N SER A 88 -0.68 0.37 7.58
CA SER A 88 -0.26 1.12 8.77
C SER A 88 0.82 2.14 8.46
N VAL A 89 0.80 3.26 9.18
CA VAL A 89 1.85 4.27 9.21
C VAL A 89 2.40 4.35 10.63
N SER A 90 3.72 4.38 10.80
CA SER A 90 4.33 4.46 12.15
C SER A 90 5.46 5.50 12.23
N SER A 91 5.29 6.68 11.62
CA SER A 91 6.28 7.76 11.67
C SER A 91 5.79 9.22 11.46
N PRO A 92 4.68 9.72 12.04
CA PRO A 92 4.35 11.15 11.97
C PRO A 92 5.34 12.00 12.81
N PRO A 93 5.83 13.18 12.35
CA PRO A 93 5.49 13.93 11.14
C PRO A 93 6.54 13.72 10.02
N GLY A 94 6.53 12.59 9.33
CA GLY A 94 7.41 12.38 8.17
C GLY A 94 7.04 11.17 7.32
N GLY A 95 7.07 11.33 6.00
CA GLY A 95 6.74 10.28 5.04
C GLY A 95 5.25 9.94 4.99
N GLY A 96 4.94 8.67 4.68
CA GLY A 96 3.56 8.18 4.56
C GLY A 96 3.24 7.66 3.16
N PHE A 97 1.96 7.64 2.81
CA PHE A 97 1.48 7.29 1.48
C PHE A 97 1.27 8.55 0.65
N THR A 98 1.63 8.53 -0.63
CA THR A 98 1.38 9.69 -1.50
C THR A 98 0.81 9.24 -2.83
N GLY A 99 -0.05 10.08 -3.38
CA GLY A 99 -0.47 10.01 -4.78
C GLY A 99 0.44 10.81 -5.69
N GLY A 100 0.07 10.88 -6.98
CA GLY A 100 0.57 11.90 -7.89
C GLY A 100 1.43 11.41 -9.05
N SER A 101 1.90 12.38 -9.84
CA SER A 101 2.59 12.20 -11.12
C SER A 101 4.02 11.65 -10.97
N PRO A 102 4.52 10.85 -11.94
CA PRO A 102 3.81 10.33 -13.10
C PRO A 102 2.74 9.30 -12.71
N ALA A 103 1.74 9.13 -13.58
CA ALA A 103 0.64 8.17 -13.38
C ALA A 103 1.11 6.71 -13.24
N THR A 104 2.39 6.45 -13.50
CA THR A 104 3.07 5.18 -13.32
C THR A 104 4.30 5.33 -12.43
N CYS A 105 4.87 4.21 -11.99
CA CYS A 105 6.25 4.23 -11.51
C CYS A 105 7.22 4.40 -12.69
N PRO A 106 8.38 5.06 -12.48
CA PRO A 106 9.46 5.08 -13.47
C PRO A 106 9.98 3.67 -13.78
#